data_AF-A0A947I0B7-F1
#
_entry.id   AF-A0A947I0B7-F1
#
_cell.length_a   1.000
_cell.length_b   1.000
_cell.length_c   1.000
_cell.angle_alpha   90.00
_cell.angle_beta   90.00
_cell.angle_gamma   90.00
#
_symmetry.space_group_name_H-M   'P 1'
#
loop_
_entity.id
_entity.type
_entity.pdbx_description
1 polymer ?
#
loop_
_entity_poly.entity_id
_entity_poly.type
_entity_poly.pdbx_seq_one_letter_code
_entity_poly.pdbx_strand_id
1 'polypeptide(L)'
;MLNRSISSVIFCTFLLSPILTHAGVFSQIKSDFPYLKLDLNFFQSKHQRDTEDKEYEFGDELFPKLVYGSGGDTLKGSAPADSDENLSITIDGQEVELSDVLGSAWFAPYIQEIAEKGVISGYRDSTGKPTGFFGPADNVTIEQLAKIAMEASDARYDECGDSMKSETAIGRWSEDYIKCAEYLGWAVFSDGSVDVTRPALRNEVIVTVLQAFEANFKELTGTVFSDVTAATEFAVAIETAARDGLVSGFADEDGNLTGLFGPSDPVTRAEIAKIVGMGMRIY
;
A
#
# COMPACT_ATOMS: atom_id res chain seq x y z
N MET A 1 -56.77 7.35 27.12
CA MET A 1 -57.83 8.37 27.27
C MET A 1 -57.16 9.62 27.79
N LEU A 2 -57.29 10.85 27.27
CA LEU A 2 -58.00 11.45 26.12
C LEU A 2 -56.99 12.43 25.43
N ASN A 3 -57.09 13.01 24.23
CA ASN A 3 -57.87 12.90 22.99
C ASN A 3 -58.06 14.33 22.41
N ARG A 4 -57.34 14.70 21.33
CA ARG A 4 -57.62 15.81 20.36
C ARG A 4 -57.58 17.28 20.88
N SER A 5 -57.55 18.35 20.06
CA SER A 5 -57.06 18.64 18.67
C SER A 5 -57.35 20.15 18.33
N ILE A 6 -57.01 20.64 17.12
CA ILE A 6 -57.40 21.93 16.49
C ILE A 6 -56.70 23.18 17.11
N SER A 7 -56.00 24.13 16.46
CA SER A 7 -55.84 24.70 15.09
C SER A 7 -56.50 26.08 14.87
N SER A 8 -55.69 27.16 14.85
CA SER A 8 -55.89 28.47 14.16
C SER A 8 -54.57 29.30 14.22
N VAL A 9 -54.05 30.10 13.27
CA VAL A 9 -54.37 30.56 11.87
C VAL A 9 -54.75 32.06 11.74
N ILE A 10 -53.99 32.81 10.89
CA ILE A 10 -54.00 34.27 10.55
C ILE A 10 -53.78 35.28 11.74
N PHE A 11 -53.29 36.52 11.58
CA PHE A 11 -53.18 37.40 10.39
C PHE A 11 -51.84 38.18 10.24
N CYS A 12 -51.51 38.42 8.99
CA CYS A 12 -50.35 39.09 8.38
C CYS A 12 -50.07 40.56 8.75
N THR A 13 -48.79 40.99 8.69
CA THR A 13 -48.38 42.37 8.31
C THR A 13 -47.17 42.34 7.38
N PHE A 14 -47.26 43.03 6.23
CA PHE A 14 -46.15 43.22 5.27
C PHE A 14 -45.30 44.46 5.62
N LEU A 15 -43.99 44.37 5.35
CA LEU A 15 -43.16 45.52 4.97
C LEU A 15 -42.29 45.11 3.77
N LEU A 16 -42.19 45.98 2.76
CA LEU A 16 -41.41 45.72 1.55
C LEU A 16 -40.00 46.32 1.64
N SER A 17 -39.04 45.55 1.13
CA SER A 17 -37.95 45.89 0.18
C SER A 17 -37.36 47.32 0.20
N PRO A 18 -36.03 47.43 0.03
CA PRO A 18 -35.54 47.38 -1.36
C PRO A 18 -34.51 46.27 -1.63
N ILE A 19 -34.40 45.90 -2.90
CA ILE A 19 -33.36 45.01 -3.42
C ILE A 19 -32.08 45.83 -3.63
N LEU A 20 -30.93 45.30 -3.20
CA LEU A 20 -29.63 45.78 -3.68
C LEU A 20 -28.81 44.61 -4.24
N THR A 21 -28.73 44.52 -5.56
CA THR A 21 -27.87 43.57 -6.25
C THR A 21 -26.41 43.95 -6.07
N HIS A 22 -25.58 43.03 -5.59
CA HIS A 22 -24.14 43.01 -5.88
C HIS A 22 -23.79 41.63 -6.42
N ALA A 23 -23.45 41.56 -7.71
CA ALA A 23 -22.80 40.39 -8.28
C ALA A 23 -21.31 40.44 -7.93
N GLY A 24 -20.66 39.28 -7.77
CA GLY A 24 -19.20 39.21 -7.64
C GLY A 24 -18.64 38.59 -6.35
N VAL A 25 -19.09 37.38 -6.00
CA VAL A 25 -18.20 36.39 -5.36
C VAL A 25 -18.35 35.04 -6.09
N PHE A 26 -18.09 35.05 -7.39
CA PHE A 26 -17.99 33.85 -8.23
C PHE A 26 -16.62 33.82 -8.92
N SER A 27 -15.59 34.17 -8.16
CA SER A 27 -14.23 34.47 -8.64
C SER A 27 -13.13 33.91 -7.73
N GLN A 28 -13.37 32.74 -7.15
CA GLN A 28 -12.28 31.89 -6.61
C GLN A 28 -12.41 30.42 -7.07
N ILE A 29 -13.24 30.14 -8.09
CA ILE A 29 -13.35 28.83 -8.76
C ILE A 29 -12.52 28.89 -10.05
N LYS A 30 -11.20 29.13 -9.94
CA LYS A 30 -10.22 28.96 -11.04
C LYS A 30 -8.73 29.02 -10.63
N SER A 31 -8.37 28.26 -9.60
CA SER A 31 -6.99 27.88 -9.22
C SER A 31 -7.16 26.80 -8.13
N ASP A 32 -6.80 25.51 -8.31
CA ASP A 32 -5.97 24.91 -9.36
C ASP A 32 -6.58 23.60 -9.90
N PHE A 33 -7.40 23.71 -10.95
CA PHE A 33 -8.06 22.57 -11.62
C PHE A 33 -7.51 22.33 -13.04
N PRO A 34 -6.37 21.64 -13.16
CA PRO A 34 -6.16 20.73 -14.30
C PRO A 34 -5.73 19.30 -13.92
N TYR A 35 -5.02 19.10 -12.80
CA TYR A 35 -4.29 17.86 -12.54
C TYR A 35 -5.12 16.75 -11.84
N LEU A 36 -6.15 17.10 -11.07
CA LEU A 36 -6.98 16.14 -10.31
C LEU A 36 -8.17 15.59 -11.12
N LYS A 37 -7.96 15.20 -12.38
CA LYS A 37 -9.05 14.64 -13.22
C LYS A 37 -8.69 13.63 -14.31
N LEU A 38 -7.43 13.21 -14.41
CA LEU A 38 -7.03 12.14 -15.34
C LEU A 38 -7.09 10.77 -14.66
N ASP A 39 -6.48 10.61 -13.48
CA ASP A 39 -6.43 9.32 -12.76
C ASP A 39 -7.81 8.78 -12.38
N LEU A 40 -8.70 9.64 -11.85
CA LEU A 40 -10.03 9.23 -11.39
C LEU A 40 -10.85 8.54 -12.49
N ASN A 41 -10.73 9.00 -13.74
CA ASN A 41 -11.46 8.43 -14.88
C ASN A 41 -10.90 7.07 -15.34
N PHE A 42 -9.62 6.80 -15.07
CA PHE A 42 -9.01 5.49 -15.34
C PHE A 42 -9.57 4.42 -14.39
N PHE A 43 -9.49 4.67 -13.08
CA PHE A 43 -9.95 3.74 -12.04
C PHE A 43 -11.48 3.53 -12.03
N GLN A 44 -12.26 4.60 -12.22
CA GLN A 44 -13.73 4.50 -12.25
C GLN A 44 -14.29 3.65 -13.41
N SER A 45 -13.50 3.40 -14.46
CA SER A 45 -13.98 2.71 -15.67
C SER A 45 -14.25 1.20 -15.51
N LYS A 46 -13.84 0.58 -14.39
CA LYS A 46 -13.86 -0.89 -14.23
C LYS A 46 -14.52 -1.42 -12.95
N HIS A 47 -14.64 -0.62 -11.89
CA HIS A 47 -15.29 -1.02 -10.63
C HIS A 47 -16.75 -0.57 -10.54
N GLN A 48 -17.66 -1.37 -11.12
CA GLN A 48 -19.11 -1.23 -10.90
C GLN A 48 -19.74 -2.53 -10.39
N ARG A 49 -19.42 -2.90 -9.14
CA ARG A 49 -20.19 -3.83 -8.30
C ARG A 49 -20.03 -3.48 -6.81
N ASP A 50 -20.99 -2.73 -6.31
CA ASP A 50 -21.64 -2.85 -4.99
C ASP A 50 -20.75 -3.05 -3.73
N THR A 51 -20.20 -1.95 -3.22
CA THR A 51 -20.03 -1.72 -1.76
C THR A 51 -20.27 -0.25 -1.43
N GLU A 52 -21.44 0.07 -0.86
CA GLU A 52 -21.63 1.31 -0.09
C GLU A 52 -20.91 1.21 1.27
N ASP A 53 -20.61 2.35 1.89
CA ASP A 53 -20.04 2.50 3.25
C ASP A 53 -18.68 1.83 3.53
N LYS A 54 -17.63 2.19 2.76
CA LYS A 54 -16.24 2.29 3.28
C LYS A 54 -15.29 3.11 2.39
N GLU A 55 -15.70 4.34 2.09
CA GLU A 55 -14.90 5.33 1.35
C GLU A 55 -13.84 5.97 2.28
N TYR A 56 -12.75 5.24 2.51
CA TYR A 56 -11.49 5.78 3.02
C TYR A 56 -10.48 5.58 1.89
N GLU A 57 -10.37 6.59 1.01
CA GLU A 57 -9.55 6.44 -0.20
C GLU A 57 -8.08 6.21 0.17
N PHE A 58 -7.41 5.38 -0.62
CA PHE A 58 -6.19 4.67 -0.18
C PHE A 58 -4.91 5.47 -0.50
N GLY A 59 -4.88 6.70 0.00
CA GLY A 59 -3.75 7.64 0.08
C GLY A 59 -3.88 8.48 1.36
N ASP A 60 -2.84 9.08 1.92
CA ASP A 60 -1.51 9.30 1.35
C ASP A 60 -0.35 8.93 2.29
N GLU A 61 0.86 8.91 1.71
CA GLU A 61 2.19 8.75 2.33
C GLU A 61 2.30 7.98 3.67
N LEU A 62 2.10 6.67 3.57
CA LEU A 62 2.54 5.62 4.50
C LEU A 62 4.04 5.67 4.93
N PHE A 63 4.87 6.50 4.28
CA PHE A 63 6.33 6.47 4.38
C PHE A 63 6.93 7.87 4.59
N PRO A 64 8.06 8.01 5.31
CA PRO A 64 8.73 9.30 5.47
C PRO A 64 9.06 9.98 4.14
N LYS A 65 8.70 11.26 4.03
CA LYS A 65 9.11 12.16 2.94
C LYS A 65 10.64 12.17 2.83
N LEU A 66 11.18 11.71 1.69
CA LEU A 66 12.62 11.58 1.48
C LEU A 66 13.32 12.95 1.51
N VAL A 67 14.05 13.24 2.58
CA VAL A 67 14.92 14.42 2.65
C VAL A 67 16.17 14.15 1.81
N TYR A 68 16.12 14.58 0.54
CA TYR A 68 17.23 14.48 -0.41
C TYR A 68 18.43 15.35 0.02
N GLY A 69 19.24 14.80 0.92
CA GLY A 69 20.53 15.37 1.30
C GLY A 69 21.49 15.39 0.11
N SER A 70 22.13 16.54 -0.12
CA SER A 70 23.14 16.73 -1.18
C SER A 70 24.41 15.91 -0.89
N GLY A 71 24.39 14.60 -1.17
CA GLY A 71 25.39 13.66 -0.66
C GLY A 71 25.71 12.41 -1.49
N GLY A 72 25.25 12.31 -2.74
CA GLY A 72 25.81 11.41 -3.76
C GLY A 72 25.76 9.89 -3.50
N ASP A 73 24.68 9.25 -3.95
CA ASP A 73 24.79 8.58 -5.26
C ASP A 73 23.57 8.96 -6.12
N THR A 74 23.73 9.07 -7.43
CA THR A 74 22.67 9.55 -8.32
C THR A 74 21.95 8.39 -8.99
N LEU A 75 20.68 8.17 -8.61
CA LEU A 75 19.75 7.40 -9.43
C LEU A 75 19.69 8.00 -10.84
N LYS A 76 20.39 7.37 -11.78
CA LYS A 76 20.37 7.75 -13.20
C LYS A 76 19.22 7.08 -13.96
N GLY A 77 18.13 6.82 -13.23
CA GLY A 77 16.81 6.43 -13.71
C GLY A 77 15.82 7.52 -13.33
N SER A 78 15.93 8.68 -13.98
CA SER A 78 14.93 9.73 -13.87
C SER A 78 13.69 9.30 -14.65
N ALA A 79 12.75 8.64 -13.99
CA ALA A 79 11.37 8.58 -14.46
C ALA A 79 10.93 10.02 -14.81
N PRO A 80 10.40 10.30 -16.01
CA PRO A 80 10.07 11.66 -16.38
C PRO A 80 8.89 12.13 -15.50
N ALA A 81 9.12 13.13 -14.67
CA ALA A 81 8.10 13.70 -13.77
C ALA A 81 7.03 14.53 -14.51
N ASP A 82 6.79 14.23 -15.79
CA ASP A 82 6.00 15.01 -16.76
C ASP A 82 5.59 14.15 -17.99
N SER A 83 5.58 12.80 -17.87
CA SER A 83 5.19 11.88 -18.96
C SER A 83 3.90 11.11 -18.62
N ASP A 84 2.90 11.21 -19.50
CA ASP A 84 1.69 10.35 -19.54
C ASP A 84 2.01 8.90 -20.02
N GLU A 85 3.27 8.47 -19.91
CA GLU A 85 3.75 7.16 -20.37
C GLU A 85 3.72 6.13 -19.23
N ASN A 86 3.43 4.87 -19.57
CA ASN A 86 3.44 3.75 -18.64
C ASN A 86 4.88 3.35 -18.26
N LEU A 87 5.04 2.72 -17.09
CA LEU A 87 6.33 2.22 -16.63
C LEU A 87 6.75 0.96 -17.42
N SER A 88 7.87 1.05 -18.15
CA SER A 88 8.61 -0.13 -18.62
C SER A 88 9.45 -0.74 -17.48
N ILE A 89 9.39 -2.07 -17.32
CA ILE A 89 10.33 -2.85 -16.50
C ILE A 89 10.96 -3.98 -17.32
N THR A 90 12.13 -4.48 -16.88
CA THR A 90 12.74 -5.67 -17.49
C THR A 90 12.31 -6.93 -16.75
N ILE A 91 11.73 -7.89 -17.47
CA ILE A 91 11.31 -9.20 -16.96
C ILE A 91 11.95 -10.28 -17.82
N ASP A 92 12.68 -11.23 -17.21
CA ASP A 92 13.37 -12.35 -17.91
C ASP A 92 14.29 -11.89 -19.07
N GLY A 93 14.82 -10.66 -18.99
CA GLY A 93 15.61 -10.03 -20.07
C GLY A 93 14.81 -9.42 -21.22
N GLN A 94 13.49 -9.28 -21.07
CA GLN A 94 12.59 -8.61 -22.03
C GLN A 94 12.02 -7.34 -21.40
N GLU A 95 11.93 -6.26 -22.16
CA GLU A 95 11.23 -5.05 -21.75
C GLU A 95 9.71 -5.27 -21.81
N VAL A 96 9.00 -4.87 -20.75
CA VAL A 96 7.55 -5.02 -20.61
C VAL A 96 6.97 -3.72 -20.03
N GLU A 97 6.10 -3.09 -20.82
CA GLU A 97 5.27 -1.95 -20.42
C GLU A 97 4.16 -2.41 -19.44
N LEU A 98 4.01 -1.71 -18.32
CA LEU A 98 2.96 -1.94 -17.33
C LEU A 98 1.77 -1.00 -17.58
N SER A 99 0.80 -1.47 -18.37
CA SER A 99 -0.36 -0.71 -18.85
C SER A 99 -1.35 -0.20 -17.79
N ASP A 100 -1.11 -0.51 -16.52
CA ASP A 100 -1.83 -0.06 -15.33
C ASP A 100 -0.93 0.68 -14.31
N VAL A 101 0.28 1.07 -14.71
CA VAL A 101 1.24 1.84 -13.91
C VAL A 101 1.79 3.00 -14.74
N LEU A 102 1.29 4.21 -14.51
CA LEU A 102 1.91 5.43 -15.04
C LEU A 102 3.31 5.62 -14.44
N GLY A 103 4.29 6.02 -15.25
CA GLY A 103 5.68 6.26 -14.80
C GLY A 103 5.80 7.40 -13.76
N SER A 104 4.78 8.26 -13.67
CA SER A 104 4.63 9.34 -12.70
C SER A 104 4.03 8.91 -11.34
N ALA A 105 3.50 7.68 -11.23
CA ALA A 105 2.86 7.22 -9.99
C ALA A 105 3.86 7.07 -8.83
N TRP A 106 3.46 7.40 -7.60
CA TRP A 106 4.36 7.44 -6.43
C TRP A 106 5.09 6.12 -6.13
N PHE A 107 4.51 4.98 -6.55
CA PHE A 107 5.05 3.64 -6.40
C PHE A 107 5.93 3.19 -7.58
N ALA A 108 5.84 3.84 -8.75
CA ALA A 108 6.51 3.41 -9.97
C ALA A 108 8.06 3.27 -9.83
N PRO A 109 8.79 4.20 -9.18
CA PRO A 109 10.23 4.05 -8.98
C PRO A 109 10.62 2.83 -8.13
N TYR A 110 9.75 2.43 -7.20
CA TYR A 110 9.97 1.28 -6.32
C TYR A 110 9.64 -0.04 -7.02
N ILE A 111 8.58 -0.07 -7.86
CA ILE A 111 8.32 -1.20 -8.76
C ILE A 111 9.51 -1.42 -9.69
N GLN A 112 10.06 -0.36 -10.30
CA GLN A 112 11.22 -0.45 -11.17
C GLN A 112 12.43 -1.06 -10.44
N GLU A 113 12.82 -0.48 -9.30
CA GLU A 113 13.99 -0.89 -8.51
C GLU A 113 13.96 -2.38 -8.13
N ILE A 114 12.82 -2.89 -7.65
CA ILE A 114 12.72 -4.29 -7.22
C ILE A 114 12.43 -5.25 -8.38
N ALA A 115 11.90 -4.76 -9.51
CA ALA A 115 11.78 -5.54 -10.75
C ALA A 115 13.13 -5.73 -11.45
N GLU A 116 13.98 -4.69 -11.49
CA GLU A 116 15.37 -4.79 -11.97
C GLU A 116 16.21 -5.81 -11.16
N LYS A 117 15.84 -6.02 -9.88
CA LYS A 117 16.40 -7.06 -9.00
C LYS A 117 15.71 -8.43 -9.11
N GLY A 118 14.64 -8.56 -9.90
CA GLY A 118 13.91 -9.83 -10.13
C GLY A 118 12.83 -10.19 -9.09
N VAL A 119 12.65 -9.39 -8.03
CA VAL A 119 11.71 -9.67 -6.93
C VAL A 119 10.26 -9.76 -7.44
N ILE A 120 9.88 -8.79 -8.29
CA ILE A 120 8.51 -8.61 -8.80
C ILE A 120 8.49 -8.51 -10.33
N SER A 121 7.40 -8.97 -10.97
CA SER A 121 7.27 -8.96 -12.44
C SER A 121 5.81 -8.79 -12.92
N GLY A 122 4.96 -8.16 -12.11
CA GLY A 122 3.53 -8.01 -12.41
C GLY A 122 2.77 -9.35 -12.44
N TYR A 123 1.79 -9.47 -13.34
CA TYR A 123 1.04 -10.70 -13.59
C TYR A 123 1.52 -11.43 -14.83
N ARG A 124 1.49 -12.77 -14.77
CA ARG A 124 1.80 -13.69 -15.88
C ARG A 124 0.57 -14.49 -16.26
N ASP A 125 0.46 -14.86 -17.54
CA ASP A 125 -0.61 -15.72 -18.04
C ASP A 125 -0.37 -17.21 -17.72
N SER A 126 -1.31 -18.09 -18.11
CA SER A 126 -1.20 -19.53 -17.89
C SER A 126 -0.08 -20.22 -18.70
N THR A 127 0.67 -19.48 -19.51
CA THR A 127 1.88 -19.94 -20.21
C THR A 127 3.17 -19.41 -19.58
N GLY A 128 3.06 -18.61 -18.51
CA GLY A 128 4.18 -17.96 -17.82
C GLY A 128 4.61 -16.63 -18.44
N LYS A 129 3.95 -16.16 -19.50
CA LYS A 129 4.32 -14.91 -20.18
C LYS A 129 3.83 -13.69 -19.39
N PRO A 130 4.64 -12.62 -19.23
CA PRO A 130 4.16 -11.34 -18.69
C PRO A 130 2.97 -10.78 -19.46
N THR A 131 1.98 -10.26 -18.72
CA THR A 131 0.71 -9.75 -19.26
C THR A 131 0.69 -8.26 -19.57
N GLY A 132 1.65 -7.49 -19.04
CA GLY A 132 1.61 -6.02 -19.07
C GLY A 132 0.66 -5.41 -18.03
N PHE A 133 0.22 -6.17 -17.02
CA PHE A 133 -0.49 -5.66 -15.84
C PHE A 133 0.32 -5.94 -14.57
N PHE A 134 0.36 -4.97 -13.66
CA PHE A 134 0.98 -5.08 -12.35
C PHE A 134 -0.04 -5.35 -11.23
N GLY A 135 -1.23 -4.77 -11.31
CA GLY A 135 -2.26 -4.78 -10.27
C GLY A 135 -1.88 -3.95 -9.04
N PRO A 136 -1.60 -2.63 -9.14
CA PRO A 136 -1.04 -1.85 -8.04
C PRO A 136 -1.97 -1.78 -6.82
N ALA A 137 -3.28 -1.74 -7.02
CA ALA A 137 -4.30 -1.71 -5.98
C ALA A 137 -4.75 -3.10 -5.50
N ASP A 138 -4.29 -4.19 -6.14
CA ASP A 138 -4.63 -5.55 -5.71
C ASP A 138 -3.86 -5.91 -4.43
N ASN A 139 -4.53 -6.56 -3.48
CA ASN A 139 -3.92 -6.98 -2.22
C ASN A 139 -2.92 -8.13 -2.41
N VAL A 140 -1.78 -8.05 -1.72
CA VAL A 140 -0.77 -9.10 -1.66
C VAL A 140 -1.29 -10.24 -0.78
N THR A 141 -1.19 -11.47 -1.26
CA THR A 141 -1.51 -12.67 -0.45
C THR A 141 -0.31 -13.13 0.37
N ILE A 142 -0.52 -13.93 1.42
CA ILE A 142 0.57 -14.48 2.25
C ILE A 142 1.59 -15.29 1.40
N GLU A 143 1.14 -16.05 0.39
CA GLU A 143 2.03 -16.73 -0.56
C GLU A 143 2.85 -15.77 -1.44
N GLN A 144 2.28 -14.62 -1.81
CA GLN A 144 3.02 -13.58 -2.53
C GLN A 144 4.00 -12.84 -1.63
N LEU A 145 3.64 -12.58 -0.37
CA LEU A 145 4.55 -12.03 0.64
C LEU A 145 5.76 -12.95 0.85
N ALA A 146 5.54 -14.26 1.02
CA ALA A 146 6.61 -15.24 1.14
C ALA A 146 7.58 -15.21 -0.06
N LYS A 147 7.04 -15.19 -1.29
CA LYS A 147 7.85 -15.04 -2.50
C LYS A 147 8.65 -13.73 -2.48
N ILE A 148 7.96 -12.60 -2.33
CA ILE A 148 8.55 -11.26 -2.41
C ILE A 148 9.64 -11.06 -1.35
N ALA A 149 9.43 -11.53 -0.12
CA ALA A 149 10.40 -11.42 0.96
C ALA A 149 11.62 -12.33 0.75
N MET A 150 11.43 -13.59 0.32
CA MET A 150 12.54 -14.50 0.02
C MET A 150 13.41 -13.97 -1.14
N GLU A 151 12.81 -13.51 -2.24
CA GLU A 151 13.55 -13.01 -3.42
C GLU A 151 14.20 -11.64 -3.18
N ALA A 152 13.78 -10.94 -2.13
CA ALA A 152 14.39 -9.70 -1.67
C ALA A 152 15.56 -9.91 -0.69
N SER A 153 15.71 -11.12 -0.15
CA SER A 153 16.72 -11.49 0.85
C SER A 153 17.94 -12.17 0.22
N ASP A 154 19.06 -12.25 0.96
CA ASP A 154 20.21 -13.10 0.63
C ASP A 154 19.98 -14.59 0.97
N ALA A 155 18.76 -15.00 1.36
CA ALA A 155 18.47 -16.34 1.86
C ALA A 155 18.58 -17.42 0.76
N ARG A 156 19.18 -18.56 1.13
CA ARG A 156 19.50 -19.64 0.19
C ARG A 156 18.49 -20.78 0.20
N TYR A 157 17.66 -20.82 -0.84
CA TYR A 157 16.62 -21.84 -1.07
C TYR A 157 17.11 -23.29 -0.98
N ASP A 158 18.38 -23.55 -1.32
CA ASP A 158 18.94 -24.90 -1.33
C ASP A 158 19.25 -25.48 0.06
N GLU A 159 19.07 -24.70 1.13
CA GLU A 159 19.35 -25.11 2.51
C GLU A 159 18.08 -25.34 3.37
N CYS A 160 16.88 -25.01 2.85
CA CYS A 160 15.60 -25.02 3.58
C CYS A 160 15.01 -26.40 3.94
N GLY A 161 15.64 -27.49 3.50
CA GLY A 161 15.19 -28.87 3.77
C GLY A 161 13.87 -29.28 3.09
N ASP A 162 13.37 -30.47 3.46
CA ASP A 162 12.25 -31.16 2.80
C ASP A 162 10.91 -31.11 3.56
N SER A 163 10.87 -30.56 4.78
CA SER A 163 9.69 -30.60 5.65
C SER A 163 8.92 -29.28 5.68
N MET A 164 7.62 -29.33 5.40
CA MET A 164 6.68 -28.21 5.51
C MET A 164 5.49 -28.60 6.42
N LYS A 165 4.91 -27.62 7.11
CA LYS A 165 3.78 -27.74 8.04
C LYS A 165 2.47 -27.23 7.44
N SER A 166 2.52 -26.16 6.65
CA SER A 166 1.33 -25.50 6.12
C SER A 166 0.57 -26.39 5.13
N GLU A 167 -0.54 -26.97 5.59
CA GLU A 167 -1.46 -27.75 4.76
C GLU A 167 -2.02 -26.92 3.59
N THR A 168 -2.15 -25.60 3.76
CA THR A 168 -2.68 -24.71 2.71
C THR A 168 -1.67 -24.42 1.59
N ALA A 169 -0.38 -24.66 1.80
CA ALA A 169 0.67 -24.45 0.81
C ALA A 169 0.94 -25.67 -0.11
N ILE A 170 0.48 -26.86 0.27
CA ILE A 170 0.78 -28.13 -0.43
C ILE A 170 0.26 -28.11 -1.87
N GLY A 171 1.14 -28.43 -2.83
CA GLY A 171 0.84 -28.48 -4.26
C GLY A 171 0.67 -27.11 -4.92
N ARG A 172 1.02 -26.01 -4.24
CA ARG A 172 0.92 -24.65 -4.77
C ARG A 172 2.25 -24.19 -5.37
N TRP A 173 2.18 -23.19 -6.24
CA TRP A 173 3.35 -22.55 -6.86
C TRP A 173 4.32 -21.96 -5.82
N SER A 174 3.83 -21.68 -4.62
CA SER A 174 4.55 -21.06 -3.51
C SER A 174 5.17 -22.05 -2.51
N GLU A 175 5.04 -23.37 -2.71
CA GLU A 175 5.42 -24.40 -1.74
C GLU A 175 6.84 -24.24 -1.20
N ASP A 176 7.84 -24.11 -2.08
CA ASP A 176 9.25 -23.93 -1.68
C ASP A 176 9.50 -22.62 -0.92
N TYR A 177 8.81 -21.53 -1.27
CA TYR A 177 8.93 -20.24 -0.57
C TYR A 177 8.34 -20.30 0.85
N ILE A 178 7.20 -20.96 1.03
CA ILE A 178 6.57 -21.18 2.35
C ILE A 178 7.44 -22.11 3.19
N LYS A 179 7.92 -23.22 2.62
CA LYS A 179 8.85 -24.15 3.26
C LYS A 179 10.14 -23.46 3.75
N CYS A 180 10.72 -22.57 2.95
CA CYS A 180 11.84 -21.74 3.39
C CYS A 180 11.48 -20.78 4.54
N ALA A 181 10.37 -20.05 4.44
CA ALA A 181 9.94 -19.14 5.50
C ALA A 181 9.65 -19.88 6.83
N GLU A 182 9.09 -21.10 6.76
CA GLU A 182 8.93 -21.99 7.90
C GLU A 182 10.27 -22.45 8.50
N TYR A 183 11.23 -22.85 7.65
CA TYR A 183 12.56 -23.31 8.05
C TYR A 183 13.38 -22.19 8.72
N LEU A 184 13.34 -20.99 8.15
CA LEU A 184 13.98 -19.78 8.68
C LEU A 184 13.30 -19.24 9.94
N GLY A 185 12.15 -19.81 10.34
CA GLY A 185 11.43 -19.41 11.54
C GLY A 185 10.78 -18.03 11.42
N TRP A 186 10.44 -17.58 10.22
CA TRP A 186 9.74 -16.32 10.01
C TRP A 186 8.36 -16.38 10.67
N ALA A 187 8.04 -15.38 11.49
CA ALA A 187 7.04 -15.52 12.56
C ALA A 187 5.66 -15.93 12.03
N VAL A 188 5.21 -15.26 10.96
CA VAL A 188 3.93 -15.46 10.25
C VAL A 188 3.76 -16.88 9.68
N PHE A 189 4.87 -17.56 9.37
CA PHE A 189 4.89 -18.87 8.73
C PHE A 189 5.24 -19.99 9.71
N SER A 190 6.02 -19.68 10.74
CA SER A 190 6.76 -20.61 11.59
C SER A 190 5.93 -21.71 12.28
N ASP A 191 4.63 -21.53 12.48
CA ASP A 191 3.74 -22.53 13.09
C ASP A 191 3.02 -23.43 12.05
N GLY A 192 2.97 -23.01 10.78
CA GLY A 192 2.24 -23.67 9.70
C GLY A 192 0.72 -23.45 9.69
N SER A 193 0.17 -22.59 10.56
CA SER A 193 -1.30 -22.42 10.68
C SER A 193 -1.88 -21.37 9.72
N VAL A 194 -1.04 -20.52 9.14
CA VAL A 194 -1.47 -19.44 8.25
C VAL A 194 -2.08 -19.99 6.95
N ASP A 195 -3.27 -19.49 6.60
CA ASP A 195 -3.83 -19.61 5.25
C ASP A 195 -2.99 -18.78 4.28
N VAL A 196 -2.24 -19.45 3.42
CA VAL A 196 -1.33 -18.76 2.50
C VAL A 196 -2.07 -18.00 1.39
N THR A 197 -3.38 -18.23 1.22
CA THR A 197 -4.16 -17.71 0.10
C THR A 197 -4.89 -16.39 0.38
N ARG A 198 -5.10 -16.05 1.66
CA ARG A 198 -5.71 -14.77 2.06
C ARG A 198 -4.74 -13.58 1.87
N PRO A 199 -5.26 -12.33 1.85
CA PRO A 199 -4.44 -11.13 1.96
C PRO A 199 -3.52 -11.16 3.19
N ALA A 200 -2.31 -10.64 3.02
CA ALA A 200 -1.36 -10.38 4.09
C ALA A 200 -1.71 -9.07 4.81
N LEU A 201 -1.68 -9.07 6.13
CA LEU A 201 -1.96 -7.90 6.97
C LEU A 201 -0.70 -7.05 7.15
N ARG A 202 -0.88 -5.78 7.49
CA ARG A 202 0.20 -4.79 7.59
C ARG A 202 1.30 -5.18 8.58
N ASN A 203 0.91 -5.70 9.74
CA ASN A 203 1.86 -6.18 10.75
C ASN A 203 2.64 -7.41 10.27
N GLU A 204 2.00 -8.33 9.54
CA GLU A 204 2.61 -9.52 8.95
C GLU A 204 3.64 -9.17 7.86
N VAL A 205 3.30 -8.23 6.98
CA VAL A 205 4.23 -7.73 5.95
C VAL A 205 5.46 -7.10 6.61
N ILE A 206 5.28 -6.24 7.61
CA ILE A 206 6.42 -5.59 8.29
C ILE A 206 7.30 -6.59 9.03
N VAL A 207 6.75 -7.53 9.82
CA VAL A 207 7.62 -8.51 10.51
C VAL A 207 8.35 -9.42 9.53
N THR A 208 7.70 -9.83 8.44
CA THR A 208 8.31 -10.68 7.41
C THR A 208 9.43 -9.95 6.68
N VAL A 209 9.21 -8.69 6.29
CA VAL A 209 10.24 -7.86 5.63
C VAL A 209 11.43 -7.62 6.57
N LEU A 210 11.21 -7.33 7.86
CA LEU A 210 12.30 -7.18 8.82
C LEU A 210 13.07 -8.50 9.03
N GLN A 211 12.41 -9.65 9.04
CA GLN A 211 13.08 -10.95 9.15
C GLN A 211 13.85 -11.35 7.88
N ALA A 212 13.36 -10.94 6.70
CA ALA A 212 14.02 -11.18 5.41
C ALA A 212 15.31 -10.35 5.23
N PHE A 213 15.39 -9.16 5.83
CA PHE A 213 16.60 -8.32 5.86
C PHE A 213 17.43 -8.50 7.15
N GLU A 214 17.22 -9.58 7.92
CA GLU A 214 17.89 -9.87 9.20
C GLU A 214 17.93 -8.67 10.19
N ALA A 215 16.89 -7.83 10.17
CA ALA A 215 16.89 -6.55 10.85
C ALA A 215 16.90 -6.69 12.38
N ASN A 216 17.63 -5.78 13.04
CA ASN A 216 17.81 -5.80 14.49
C ASN A 216 16.61 -5.18 15.21
N PHE A 217 15.70 -6.03 15.70
CA PHE A 217 14.50 -5.66 16.45
C PHE A 217 14.83 -4.78 17.69
N LYS A 218 14.06 -3.71 17.87
CA LYS A 218 14.27 -2.70 18.91
C LYS A 218 13.23 -2.79 20.01
N GLU A 219 13.65 -2.57 21.26
CA GLU A 219 12.78 -2.57 22.45
C GLU A 219 11.51 -1.72 22.27
N LEU A 220 10.35 -2.27 22.63
CA LEU A 220 9.05 -1.62 22.45
C LEU A 220 8.89 -0.41 23.38
N THR A 221 8.36 0.70 22.86
CA THR A 221 7.98 1.88 23.65
C THR A 221 6.48 1.96 23.90
N GLY A 222 5.64 1.52 22.94
CA GLY A 222 4.19 1.66 23.01
C GLY A 222 3.73 3.11 22.87
N THR A 223 4.46 3.90 22.06
CA THR A 223 4.24 5.35 21.93
C THR A 223 4.36 5.89 20.50
N VAL A 224 4.72 5.04 19.52
CA VAL A 224 4.91 5.49 18.12
C VAL A 224 3.57 5.68 17.39
N PHE A 225 2.61 4.79 17.63
CA PHE A 225 1.27 4.83 17.04
C PHE A 225 0.20 4.60 18.10
N SER A 226 -0.96 5.24 17.94
CA SER A 226 -2.05 5.22 18.94
C SER A 226 -2.92 3.95 18.90
N ASP A 227 -2.84 3.18 17.81
CA ASP A 227 -3.48 1.88 17.59
C ASP A 227 -2.54 0.68 17.81
N VAL A 228 -1.25 0.92 18.08
CA VAL A 228 -0.25 -0.12 18.34
C VAL A 228 0.08 -0.17 19.83
N THR A 229 -0.21 -1.30 20.46
CA THR A 229 -0.04 -1.54 21.90
C THR A 229 0.88 -2.73 22.15
N ALA A 230 1.28 -2.95 23.40
CA ALA A 230 2.00 -4.17 23.79
C ALA A 230 1.19 -5.48 23.63
N ALA A 231 -0.11 -5.40 23.29
CA ALA A 231 -0.95 -6.54 22.93
C ALA A 231 -1.22 -6.63 21.41
N THR A 232 -0.76 -5.66 20.62
CA THR A 232 -0.85 -5.70 19.15
C THR A 232 0.19 -6.68 18.60
N GLU A 233 -0.25 -7.62 17.78
CA GLU A 233 0.63 -8.64 17.20
C GLU A 233 1.71 -7.99 16.32
N PHE A 234 2.96 -8.42 16.52
CA PHE A 234 4.18 -7.85 15.93
C PHE A 234 4.43 -6.36 16.24
N ALA A 235 3.90 -5.78 17.33
CA ALA A 235 4.18 -4.40 17.74
C ALA A 235 5.67 -4.01 17.78
N VAL A 236 6.55 -4.95 18.17
CA VAL A 236 8.01 -4.76 18.18
C VAL A 236 8.55 -4.55 16.76
N ALA A 237 8.03 -5.28 15.76
CA ALA A 237 8.37 -5.11 14.35
C ALA A 237 7.91 -3.75 13.84
N ILE A 238 6.65 -3.38 14.13
CA ILE A 238 6.02 -2.12 13.71
C ILE A 238 6.81 -0.91 14.25
N GLU A 239 7.14 -0.89 15.55
CA GLU A 239 7.94 0.20 16.12
C GLU A 239 9.42 0.16 15.69
N THR A 240 9.97 -1.00 15.31
CA THR A 240 11.33 -1.08 14.73
C THR A 240 11.35 -0.42 13.35
N ALA A 241 10.48 -0.87 12.44
CA ALA A 241 10.33 -0.33 11.09
C ALA A 241 10.06 1.19 11.09
N ALA A 242 9.20 1.67 12.00
CA ALA A 242 8.94 3.10 12.13
C ALA A 242 10.15 3.92 12.60
N ARG A 243 10.97 3.37 13.51
CA ARG A 243 12.22 4.02 13.97
C ARG A 243 13.36 3.93 12.97
N ASP A 244 13.32 2.99 12.03
CA ASP A 244 14.24 2.87 10.90
C ASP A 244 13.81 3.72 9.69
N GLY A 245 12.60 4.28 9.72
CA GLY A 245 12.05 5.06 8.60
C GLY A 245 11.50 4.20 7.46
N LEU A 246 11.33 2.90 7.67
CA LEU A 246 10.70 1.97 6.72
C LEU A 246 9.20 2.26 6.54
N VAL A 247 8.55 2.83 7.56
CA VAL A 247 7.14 3.29 7.56
C VAL A 247 6.97 4.52 8.43
N SER A 248 5.91 5.31 8.22
CA SER A 248 5.50 6.44 9.06
C SER A 248 4.06 6.37 9.59
N GLY A 249 3.32 5.32 9.24
CA GLY A 249 1.87 5.24 9.49
C GLY A 249 1.06 6.09 8.50
N PHE A 250 -0.25 6.13 8.65
CA PHE A 250 -1.15 6.84 7.73
C PHE A 250 -1.04 8.35 7.85
N ALA A 251 -1.06 9.07 6.71
CA ALA A 251 -1.30 10.50 6.66
C ALA A 251 -2.78 10.84 6.38
N ASP A 252 -3.15 12.10 6.57
CA ASP A 252 -4.39 12.70 6.03
C ASP A 252 -4.19 13.26 4.60
N GLU A 253 -5.27 13.77 3.99
CA GLU A 253 -5.27 14.36 2.64
C GLU A 253 -4.30 15.56 2.46
N ASP A 254 -3.95 16.25 3.57
CA ASP A 254 -2.96 17.33 3.59
C ASP A 254 -1.52 16.79 3.78
N GLY A 255 -1.35 15.47 3.92
CA GLY A 255 -0.06 14.80 4.10
C GLY A 255 0.55 14.95 5.49
N ASN A 256 -0.27 15.09 6.53
CA ASN A 256 0.13 15.08 7.95
C ASN A 256 -0.12 13.70 8.58
N LEU A 257 0.83 13.20 9.37
CA LEU A 257 0.70 11.88 10.00
C LEU A 257 -0.41 11.88 11.07
N THR A 258 -1.38 10.98 10.89
CA THR A 258 -2.54 10.77 11.79
C THR A 258 -2.16 10.17 13.15
N GLY A 259 -1.00 9.52 13.25
CA GLY A 259 -0.59 8.74 14.42
C GLY A 259 -1.26 7.35 14.50
N LEU A 260 -1.82 6.85 13.39
CA LEU A 260 -2.33 5.49 13.23
C LEU A 260 -1.43 4.67 12.29
N PHE A 261 -1.36 3.36 12.49
CA PHE A 261 -0.60 2.44 11.64
C PHE A 261 -1.47 1.55 10.76
N GLY A 262 -2.60 1.05 11.26
CA GLY A 262 -3.45 0.07 10.58
C GLY A 262 -2.89 -1.36 10.63
N PRO A 263 -2.58 -1.93 11.82
CA PRO A 263 -1.86 -3.21 11.92
C PRO A 263 -2.59 -4.39 11.25
N SER A 264 -3.92 -4.36 11.21
CA SER A 264 -4.77 -5.42 10.65
C SER A 264 -5.35 -5.09 9.28
N ASP A 265 -4.87 -4.04 8.62
CA ASP A 265 -5.31 -3.68 7.27
C ASP A 265 -4.50 -4.48 6.22
N PRO A 266 -5.13 -4.93 5.11
CA PRO A 266 -4.41 -5.56 4.00
C PRO A 266 -3.38 -4.63 3.34
N VAL A 267 -2.32 -5.20 2.77
CA VAL A 267 -1.31 -4.44 2.02
C VAL A 267 -1.44 -4.69 0.51
N THR A 268 -1.47 -3.59 -0.25
CA THR A 268 -1.53 -3.56 -1.72
C THR A 268 -0.16 -3.81 -2.36
N ARG A 269 -0.15 -4.18 -3.64
CA ARG A 269 1.08 -4.44 -4.40
C ARG A 269 1.90 -3.16 -4.66
N ALA A 270 1.27 -1.99 -4.70
CA ALA A 270 1.96 -0.69 -4.71
C ALA A 270 2.71 -0.41 -3.40
N GLU A 271 2.06 -0.64 -2.25
CA GLU A 271 2.70 -0.46 -0.94
C GLU A 271 3.84 -1.43 -0.71
N ILE A 272 3.66 -2.74 -0.96
CA ILE A 272 4.73 -3.72 -0.69
C ILE A 272 5.96 -3.42 -1.55
N ALA A 273 5.78 -2.90 -2.77
CA ALA A 273 6.90 -2.50 -3.62
C ALA A 273 7.71 -1.38 -2.96
N LYS A 274 7.05 -0.38 -2.36
CA LYS A 274 7.71 0.69 -1.62
C LYS A 274 8.28 0.23 -0.27
N ILE A 275 7.62 -0.67 0.47
CA ILE A 275 8.16 -1.29 1.68
C ILE A 275 9.47 -2.03 1.35
N VAL A 276 9.46 -2.94 0.36
CA VAL A 276 10.63 -3.76 0.03
C VAL A 276 11.75 -2.92 -0.59
N GLY A 277 11.43 -2.00 -1.51
CA GLY A 277 12.41 -1.08 -2.09
C GLY A 277 13.02 -0.12 -1.07
N MET A 278 12.30 0.25 -0.01
CA MET A 278 12.89 0.98 1.12
C MET A 278 13.70 0.09 2.06
N GLY A 279 13.28 -1.16 2.31
CA GLY A 279 14.05 -2.14 3.07
C GLY A 279 15.45 -2.36 2.49
N MET A 280 15.54 -2.57 1.17
CA MET A 280 16.78 -2.70 0.39
C MET A 280 17.71 -1.47 0.39
N ARG A 281 17.32 -0.37 1.03
CA ARG A 281 18.10 0.88 1.18
C ARG A 281 18.41 1.22 2.64
N ILE A 282 17.79 0.51 3.58
CA ILE A 282 17.87 0.76 5.03
C ILE A 282 18.74 -0.30 5.72
N TYR A 283 18.72 -1.53 5.21
CA TYR A 283 19.46 -2.69 5.71
C TYR A 283 20.50 -3.14 4.67
#